data_AF-A0A7Z9SY49-F1
#
_entry.id   AF-A0A7Z9SY49-F1
#
_cell.length_a   1.000
_cell.length_b   1.000
_cell.length_c   1.000
_cell.angle_alpha   90.00
_cell.angle_beta   90.00
_cell.angle_gamma   90.00
#
_symmetry.space_group_name_H-M   'P 1'
#
loop_
_entity.id
_entity.type
_entity.pdbx_description
1 polymer ?
#
loop_
_entity_poly.entity_id
_entity_poly.type
_entity_poly.pdbx_seq_one_letter_code
_entity_poly.pdbx_strand_id
1 'polypeptide(L)'
;MSNEPYILITADTHAGGSHAQYRDYLDPKYRDQFDEWRGGYKNPSQEHYGEKKLRNWDLAIRTKDQNSQGVVGEVVFPNTVPPFFKKSIVTAQPPVPGEYKLCLAGIRAHNRWLKDFCAEDPDRRAGVGLILPNDLDQAVKDIEFIAKANLRGGVLLPLIPPDCDWLHPLYDPVWDKVFAAIQDHDLVINQHSGQGSPRYGDSLVGEALWISEVTFYCQSGLRHLLMSGVFERYSGLKYILTESGCS
;
A
#
# COMPACT_ATOMS: atom_id res chain seq x y z
N MET A 1 -36.72 9.33 12.83
CA MET A 1 -35.33 9.23 12.32
C MET A 1 -35.04 10.52 11.59
N SER A 2 -33.85 11.12 11.80
CA SER A 2 -33.46 12.35 11.09
C SER A 2 -33.30 12.07 9.59
N ASN A 3 -33.72 13.00 8.73
CA ASN A 3 -33.46 12.98 7.29
C ASN A 3 -32.20 13.77 6.92
N GLU A 4 -31.39 14.19 7.91
CA GLU A 4 -30.13 14.86 7.63
C GLU A 4 -29.13 13.90 6.99
N PRO A 5 -28.45 14.32 5.91
CA PRO A 5 -27.46 13.49 5.24
C PRO A 5 -26.25 13.26 6.15
N TYR A 6 -25.81 12.01 6.24
CA TYR A 6 -24.55 11.67 6.89
C TYR A 6 -23.38 12.00 5.97
N ILE A 7 -22.34 12.58 6.55
CA ILE A 7 -21.06 12.80 5.89
C ILE A 7 -20.12 11.67 6.31
N LEU A 8 -19.48 11.04 5.34
CA LEU A 8 -18.59 9.91 5.54
C LEU A 8 -17.15 10.25 5.16
N ILE A 9 -16.22 9.78 5.98
CA ILE A 9 -14.81 9.64 5.61
C ILE A 9 -14.56 8.14 5.51
N THR A 10 -14.20 7.66 4.33
CA THR A 10 -13.85 6.25 4.17
C THR A 10 -12.39 6.03 4.53
N ALA A 11 -12.15 5.09 5.45
CA ALA A 11 -10.81 4.71 5.89
C ALA A 11 -10.13 3.72 4.92
N ASP A 12 -10.83 3.30 3.88
CA ASP A 12 -10.31 2.35 2.90
C ASP A 12 -10.91 2.60 1.51
N THR A 13 -10.03 2.96 0.57
CA THR A 13 -10.33 2.99 -0.85
C THR A 13 -9.07 2.62 -1.61
N HIS A 14 -9.25 2.21 -2.86
CA HIS A 14 -8.13 1.87 -3.71
C HIS A 14 -8.05 2.77 -4.96
N ALA A 15 -6.83 3.15 -5.32
CA ALA A 15 -6.52 3.91 -6.52
C ALA A 15 -5.17 3.48 -7.10
N GLY A 16 -4.97 3.70 -8.39
CA GLY A 16 -3.70 3.39 -9.03
C GLY A 16 -3.72 3.75 -10.49
N GLY A 17 -2.73 4.53 -10.94
CA GLY A 17 -2.66 4.97 -12.34
C GLY A 17 -2.66 3.80 -13.31
N SER A 18 -3.05 4.06 -14.55
CA SER A 18 -2.83 3.10 -15.63
C SER A 18 -1.34 2.79 -15.78
N HIS A 19 -1.01 1.62 -16.32
CA HIS A 19 0.38 1.27 -16.62
C HIS A 19 1.06 2.29 -17.55
N ALA A 20 0.30 2.89 -18.47
CA ALA A 20 0.82 3.97 -19.32
C ALA A 20 1.22 5.20 -18.49
N GLN A 21 0.38 5.63 -17.54
CA GLN A 21 0.72 6.70 -16.60
C GLN A 21 1.96 6.34 -15.79
N TYR A 22 2.03 5.14 -15.19
CA TYR A 22 3.20 4.74 -14.39
C TYR A 22 4.52 4.78 -15.14
N ARG A 23 4.51 4.55 -16.46
CA ARG A 23 5.71 4.69 -17.30
C ARG A 23 6.33 6.08 -17.21
N ASP A 24 5.50 7.12 -17.18
CA ASP A 24 5.96 8.51 -17.11
C ASP A 24 6.57 8.83 -15.75
N TYR A 25 6.08 8.18 -14.69
CA TYR A 25 6.62 8.28 -13.34
C TYR A 25 7.85 7.41 -13.09
N LEU A 26 8.22 6.49 -13.99
CA LEU A 26 9.44 5.70 -13.84
C LEU A 26 10.68 6.52 -14.23
N ASP A 27 11.77 6.30 -13.48
CA ASP A 27 13.10 6.79 -13.85
C ASP A 27 13.42 6.27 -15.26
N PRO A 28 13.86 7.14 -16.20
CA PRO A 28 14.11 6.77 -17.59
C PRO A 28 14.90 5.48 -17.78
N LYS A 29 15.87 5.17 -16.90
CA LYS A 29 16.69 3.96 -17.02
C LYS A 29 15.92 2.64 -16.86
N TYR A 30 14.70 2.68 -16.32
CA TYR A 30 13.86 1.50 -16.12
C TYR A 30 12.74 1.40 -17.17
N ARG A 31 12.57 2.38 -18.06
CA ARG A 31 11.43 2.42 -18.99
C ARG A 31 11.49 1.30 -20.04
N ASP A 32 12.66 0.99 -20.55
CA ASP A 32 12.81 -0.10 -21.54
C ASP A 32 12.48 -1.46 -20.90
N GLN A 33 13.00 -1.71 -19.69
CA GLN A 33 12.67 -2.93 -18.93
C GLN A 33 11.19 -2.98 -18.55
N PHE A 34 10.57 -1.83 -18.27
CA PHE A 34 9.15 -1.73 -18.00
C PHE A 34 8.32 -2.06 -19.25
N ASP A 35 8.70 -1.57 -20.42
CA ASP A 35 8.00 -1.85 -21.67
C ASP A 35 8.06 -3.33 -22.03
N GLU A 36 9.22 -3.97 -21.83
CA GLU A 36 9.38 -5.42 -21.96
C GLU A 36 8.50 -6.20 -20.97
N TRP A 37 8.60 -5.85 -19.67
CA TRP A 37 7.78 -6.45 -18.62
C TRP A 37 6.28 -6.28 -18.90
N ARG A 38 5.86 -5.09 -19.34
CA ARG A 38 4.47 -4.75 -19.63
C ARG A 38 3.94 -5.52 -20.84
N GLY A 39 4.76 -5.76 -21.86
CA GLY A 39 4.43 -6.58 -23.01
C GLY A 39 4.09 -8.02 -22.65
N GLY A 40 4.72 -8.57 -21.60
CA GLY A 40 4.43 -9.89 -21.04
C GLY A 40 3.34 -9.90 -19.97
N TYR A 41 3.02 -8.75 -19.36
CA TYR A 41 2.08 -8.67 -18.25
C TYR A 41 0.61 -8.85 -18.66
N LYS A 42 -0.06 -9.81 -18.02
CA LYS A 42 -1.51 -10.01 -18.08
C LYS A 42 -2.14 -9.60 -16.75
N ASN A 43 -3.17 -8.77 -16.79
CA ASN A 43 -3.89 -8.36 -15.59
C ASN A 43 -4.49 -9.61 -14.91
N PRO A 44 -4.15 -9.90 -13.64
CA PRO A 44 -4.69 -11.05 -12.93
C PRO A 44 -6.20 -10.93 -12.67
N SER A 45 -6.74 -9.71 -12.59
CA SER A 45 -8.20 -9.49 -12.53
C SER A 45 -8.76 -9.35 -13.93
N GLN A 46 -9.35 -10.43 -14.45
CA GLN A 46 -9.98 -10.43 -15.78
C GLN A 46 -11.32 -9.68 -15.82
N GLU A 47 -11.89 -9.24 -14.69
CA GLU A 47 -13.28 -8.75 -14.63
C GLU A 47 -13.47 -7.23 -14.76
N HIS A 48 -12.40 -6.43 -14.80
CA HIS A 48 -12.49 -4.97 -14.93
C HIS A 48 -12.46 -4.48 -16.38
N TYR A 49 -13.40 -4.92 -17.22
CA TYR A 49 -13.59 -4.38 -18.57
C TYR A 49 -14.38 -3.05 -18.55
N GLY A 50 -14.06 -2.15 -19.49
CA GLY A 50 -14.80 -0.90 -19.73
C GLY A 50 -14.42 0.28 -18.83
N GLU A 51 -15.40 1.14 -18.50
CA GLU A 51 -15.22 2.36 -17.69
C GLU A 51 -14.87 2.07 -16.22
N LYS A 52 -15.07 0.82 -15.73
CA LYS A 52 -14.78 0.46 -14.32
C LYS A 52 -13.34 0.75 -13.91
N LYS A 53 -12.37 0.60 -14.83
CA LYS A 53 -10.97 0.90 -14.55
C LYS A 53 -10.74 2.39 -14.28
N LEU A 54 -11.53 3.28 -14.90
CA LEU A 54 -11.40 4.73 -14.73
C LEU A 54 -11.70 5.16 -13.29
N ARG A 55 -12.53 4.42 -12.54
CA ARG A 55 -12.78 4.68 -11.10
C ARG A 55 -11.51 4.66 -10.23
N ASN A 56 -10.43 4.05 -10.73
CA ASN A 56 -9.14 4.01 -10.02
C ASN A 56 -8.35 5.32 -10.10
N TRP A 57 -8.59 6.20 -11.08
CA TRP A 57 -7.74 7.37 -11.29
C TRP A 57 -8.44 8.57 -11.92
N ASP A 58 -9.65 8.44 -12.47
CA ASP A 58 -10.40 9.53 -13.09
C ASP A 58 -11.12 10.36 -12.03
N LEU A 59 -10.77 11.65 -11.95
CA LEU A 59 -11.32 12.59 -10.99
C LEU A 59 -12.84 12.72 -11.10
N ALA A 60 -13.36 12.98 -12.29
CA ALA A 60 -14.77 13.30 -12.48
C ALA A 60 -15.67 12.11 -12.12
N ILE A 61 -15.28 10.90 -12.54
CA ILE A 61 -16.01 9.67 -12.21
C ILE A 61 -15.95 9.40 -10.71
N ARG A 62 -14.76 9.46 -10.09
CA ARG A 62 -14.58 9.15 -8.66
C ARG A 62 -15.31 10.14 -7.76
N THR A 63 -15.20 11.44 -8.03
CA THR A 63 -15.89 12.49 -7.27
C THR A 63 -17.41 12.36 -7.39
N LYS A 64 -17.95 12.05 -8.58
CA LYS A 64 -19.37 11.82 -8.77
C LYS A 64 -19.87 10.64 -7.93
N ASP A 65 -19.17 9.50 -7.98
CA ASP A 65 -19.54 8.29 -7.25
C ASP A 65 -19.50 8.54 -5.73
N GLN A 66 -18.44 9.17 -5.21
CA GLN A 66 -18.31 9.50 -3.79
C GLN A 66 -19.36 10.49 -3.29
N ASN A 67 -19.62 11.57 -4.05
CA ASN A 67 -20.65 12.54 -3.68
C ASN A 67 -22.05 11.90 -3.65
N SER A 68 -22.32 10.93 -4.52
CA SER A 68 -23.59 10.19 -4.49
C SER A 68 -23.79 9.33 -3.24
N GLN A 69 -22.72 9.06 -2.49
CA GLN A 69 -22.70 8.24 -1.28
C GLN A 69 -22.44 9.07 0.00
N GLY A 70 -22.31 10.40 -0.10
CA GLY A 70 -21.98 11.26 1.03
C GLY A 70 -20.52 11.17 1.50
N VAL A 71 -19.62 10.63 0.69
CA VAL A 71 -18.20 10.50 1.01
C VAL A 71 -17.47 11.81 0.68
N VAL A 72 -16.93 12.47 1.70
CA VAL A 72 -16.21 13.76 1.58
C VAL A 72 -14.71 13.64 1.83
N GLY A 73 -14.24 12.49 2.30
CA GLY A 73 -12.84 12.20 2.54
C GLY A 73 -12.53 10.73 2.32
N GLU A 74 -11.31 10.43 1.88
CA GLU A 74 -10.86 9.07 1.62
C GLU A 74 -9.39 8.85 1.98
N VAL A 75 -9.11 7.70 2.59
CA VAL A 75 -7.76 7.13 2.66
C VAL A 75 -7.54 6.25 1.45
N VAL A 76 -6.44 6.45 0.72
CA VAL A 76 -6.21 5.86 -0.59
C VAL A 76 -5.04 4.88 -0.56
N PHE A 77 -5.37 3.59 -0.62
CA PHE A 77 -4.46 2.47 -0.79
C PHE A 77 -4.17 2.19 -2.27
N PRO A 78 -3.04 1.53 -2.59
CA PRO A 78 -2.71 1.13 -3.94
C PRO A 78 -3.70 0.08 -4.49
N ASN A 79 -4.09 0.21 -5.76
CA ASN A 79 -4.86 -0.82 -6.48
C ASN A 79 -4.08 -1.42 -7.67
N THR A 80 -3.73 -0.55 -8.64
CA THR A 80 -3.09 -1.00 -9.86
C THR A 80 -1.71 -1.53 -9.51
N VAL A 81 -1.45 -2.79 -9.91
CA VAL A 81 -0.18 -3.47 -9.74
C VAL A 81 0.97 -2.52 -10.09
N PRO A 82 1.84 -2.16 -9.12
CA PRO A 82 2.96 -1.27 -9.41
C PRO A 82 3.90 -1.91 -10.43
N PRO A 83 4.66 -1.10 -11.20
CA PRO A 83 5.64 -1.63 -12.14
C PRO A 83 6.53 -2.72 -11.53
N PHE A 84 6.75 -3.80 -12.28
CA PHE A 84 7.58 -4.95 -11.88
C PHE A 84 7.01 -5.86 -10.78
N PHE A 85 5.77 -5.65 -10.31
CA PHE A 85 5.08 -6.58 -9.41
C PHE A 85 4.21 -7.58 -10.17
N LYS A 86 3.98 -8.77 -9.59
CA LYS A 86 3.07 -9.77 -10.17
C LYS A 86 1.63 -9.64 -9.66
N LYS A 87 1.45 -9.10 -8.46
CA LYS A 87 0.16 -8.95 -7.75
C LYS A 87 0.06 -7.54 -7.17
N SER A 88 -1.13 -7.13 -6.76
CA SER A 88 -1.31 -5.87 -6.03
C SER A 88 -0.43 -5.87 -4.79
N ILE A 89 0.15 -4.73 -4.43
CA ILE A 89 1.08 -4.70 -3.30
C ILE A 89 0.41 -5.06 -1.98
N VAL A 90 -0.90 -4.83 -1.80
CA VAL A 90 -1.64 -5.26 -0.59
C VAL A 90 -1.78 -6.78 -0.46
N THR A 91 -1.48 -7.56 -1.49
CA THR A 91 -1.47 -9.04 -1.46
C THR A 91 -0.14 -9.66 -1.91
N ALA A 92 0.83 -8.83 -2.31
CA ALA A 92 2.12 -9.29 -2.78
C ALA A 92 2.99 -9.76 -1.61
N GLN A 93 3.78 -10.80 -1.86
CA GLN A 93 4.88 -11.17 -0.98
C GLN A 93 5.97 -10.09 -1.03
N PRO A 94 6.78 -9.92 0.03
CA PRO A 94 7.93 -9.04 -0.03
C PRO A 94 8.86 -9.43 -1.18
N PRO A 95 9.49 -8.46 -1.88
CA PRO A 95 10.41 -8.76 -2.98
C PRO A 95 11.58 -9.62 -2.48
N VAL A 96 11.95 -10.65 -3.24
CA VAL A 96 13.21 -11.37 -3.01
C VAL A 96 14.40 -10.49 -3.40
N PRO A 97 15.64 -10.76 -2.91
CA PRO A 97 16.79 -9.89 -3.16
C PRO A 97 17.06 -9.59 -4.64
N GLY A 98 16.83 -10.55 -5.54
CA GLY A 98 17.00 -10.37 -6.99
C GLY A 98 15.95 -9.44 -7.64
N GLU A 99 14.77 -9.29 -7.03
CA GLU A 99 13.67 -8.45 -7.55
C GLU A 99 13.68 -7.04 -6.94
N TYR A 100 14.34 -6.87 -5.79
CA TYR A 100 14.29 -5.64 -4.98
C TYR A 100 14.50 -4.35 -5.78
N LYS A 101 15.53 -4.28 -6.62
CA LYS A 101 15.87 -3.06 -7.37
C LYS A 101 14.73 -2.60 -8.29
N LEU A 102 14.07 -3.54 -8.96
CA LEU A 102 12.96 -3.25 -9.86
C LEU A 102 11.69 -2.92 -9.07
N CYS A 103 11.37 -3.71 -8.04
CA CYS A 103 10.23 -3.42 -7.16
C CYS A 103 10.34 -2.05 -6.49
N LEU A 104 11.54 -1.64 -6.06
CA LEU A 104 11.80 -0.30 -5.51
C LEU A 104 11.51 0.79 -6.53
N ALA A 105 11.89 0.60 -7.80
CA ALA A 105 11.55 1.53 -8.87
C ALA A 105 10.03 1.63 -9.07
N GLY A 106 9.34 0.49 -8.99
CA GLY A 106 7.88 0.40 -9.10
C GLY A 106 7.13 1.13 -8.00
N ILE A 107 7.46 0.87 -6.73
CA ILE A 107 6.79 1.56 -5.61
C ILE A 107 7.06 3.07 -5.62
N ARG A 108 8.25 3.49 -6.04
CA ARG A 108 8.60 4.92 -6.17
C ARG A 108 7.84 5.60 -7.32
N ALA A 109 7.62 4.89 -8.43
CA ALA A 109 6.76 5.39 -9.50
C ALA A 109 5.31 5.53 -9.02
N HIS A 110 4.81 4.56 -8.25
CA HIS A 110 3.49 4.66 -7.63
C HIS A 110 3.40 5.85 -6.67
N ASN A 111 4.36 6.04 -5.75
CA ASN A 111 4.33 7.16 -4.80
C ASN A 111 4.35 8.53 -5.49
N ARG A 112 5.13 8.67 -6.59
CA ARG A 112 5.12 9.90 -7.39
C ARG A 112 3.78 10.13 -8.10
N TRP A 113 3.19 9.08 -8.66
CA TRP A 113 1.85 9.15 -9.23
C TRP A 113 0.78 9.49 -8.18
N LEU A 114 0.85 8.87 -7.00
CA LEU A 114 -0.10 9.05 -5.91
C LEU A 114 -0.08 10.48 -5.39
N LYS A 115 1.10 11.10 -5.31
CA LYS A 115 1.25 12.53 -4.99
C LYS A 115 0.41 13.39 -5.94
N ASP A 116 0.58 13.21 -7.24
CA ASP A 116 -0.11 14.04 -8.24
C ASP A 116 -1.62 13.73 -8.25
N PHE A 117 -2.00 12.46 -8.09
CA PHE A 117 -3.39 12.05 -7.92
C PHE A 117 -4.06 12.67 -6.69
N CYS A 118 -3.39 12.72 -5.54
CA CYS A 118 -3.91 13.37 -4.34
C CYS A 118 -4.00 14.89 -4.52
N ALA A 119 -3.11 15.51 -5.30
CA ALA A 119 -3.11 16.94 -5.56
C ALA A 119 -4.31 17.42 -6.40
N GLU A 120 -4.99 16.52 -7.11
CA GLU A 120 -6.23 16.84 -7.86
C GLU A 120 -7.43 17.12 -6.95
N ASP A 121 -7.46 16.58 -5.72
CA ASP A 121 -8.49 16.84 -4.70
C ASP A 121 -7.87 16.73 -3.29
N PRO A 122 -7.03 17.72 -2.90
CA PRO A 122 -6.16 17.61 -1.73
C PRO A 122 -6.91 17.63 -0.41
N ASP A 123 -8.10 18.22 -0.36
CA ASP A 123 -8.95 18.26 0.82
C ASP A 123 -9.63 16.91 1.08
N ARG A 124 -9.96 16.17 0.02
CA ARG A 124 -10.61 14.85 0.10
C ARG A 124 -9.62 13.71 0.24
N ARG A 125 -8.51 13.72 -0.51
CA ARG A 125 -7.63 12.55 -0.68
C ARG A 125 -6.50 12.51 0.34
N ALA A 126 -6.35 11.37 1.01
CA ALA A 126 -5.25 11.05 1.90
C ALA A 126 -4.53 9.79 1.41
N GLY A 127 -3.51 9.94 0.57
CA GLY A 127 -2.76 8.82 0.00
C GLY A 127 -1.86 8.11 1.00
N VAL A 128 -1.83 6.77 0.93
CA VAL A 128 -0.93 5.91 1.70
C VAL A 128 0.30 5.57 0.85
N GLY A 129 1.44 6.10 1.24
CA GLY A 129 2.71 5.89 0.54
C GLY A 129 3.32 4.52 0.80
N LEU A 130 4.08 4.02 -0.17
CA LEU A 130 4.70 2.69 -0.15
C LEU A 130 6.16 2.75 0.25
N ILE A 131 6.59 1.78 1.06
CA ILE A 131 7.99 1.50 1.39
C ILE A 131 8.26 0.00 1.18
N LEU A 132 9.54 -0.40 1.11
CA LEU A 132 9.94 -1.80 1.07
C LEU A 132 10.82 -2.18 2.26
N PRO A 133 10.70 -3.41 2.77
CA PRO A 133 11.41 -3.88 3.97
C PRO A 133 12.87 -4.28 3.69
N ASN A 134 13.26 -4.44 2.42
CA ASN A 134 14.54 -5.03 2.01
C ASN A 134 15.77 -4.20 2.39
N ASP A 135 15.63 -2.88 2.40
CA ASP A 135 16.70 -1.94 2.77
C ASP A 135 16.05 -0.80 3.56
N LEU A 136 16.29 -0.83 4.87
CA LEU A 136 15.65 0.11 5.79
C LEU A 136 16.16 1.54 5.63
N ASP A 137 17.36 1.75 5.07
CA ASP A 137 17.86 3.10 4.77
C ASP A 137 17.18 3.68 3.53
N GLN A 138 16.81 2.83 2.56
CA GLN A 138 15.95 3.25 1.44
C GLN A 138 14.51 3.46 1.90
N ALA A 139 14.00 2.64 2.83
CA ALA A 139 12.68 2.83 3.41
C ALA A 139 12.55 4.20 4.11
N VAL A 140 13.57 4.61 4.89
CA VAL A 140 13.62 5.95 5.52
C VAL A 140 13.56 7.06 4.47
N LYS A 141 14.30 6.95 3.35
CA LYS A 141 14.22 7.94 2.26
C LYS A 141 12.83 8.00 1.61
N ASP A 142 12.18 6.85 1.48
CA ASP A 142 10.81 6.79 0.95
C ASP A 142 9.81 7.41 1.95
N ILE A 143 9.99 7.22 3.27
CA ILE A 143 9.22 7.88 4.33
C ILE A 143 9.36 9.42 4.24
N GLU A 144 10.59 9.92 4.14
CA GLU A 144 10.83 11.35 3.96
C GLU A 144 10.16 11.90 2.71
N PHE A 145 10.18 11.14 1.60
CA PHE A 145 9.47 11.52 0.39
C PHE A 145 7.96 11.59 0.62
N ILE A 146 7.38 10.58 1.28
CA ILE A 146 5.94 10.50 1.59
C ILE A 146 5.50 11.73 2.40
N ALA A 147 6.28 12.10 3.42
CA ALA A 147 6.06 13.31 4.20
C ALA A 147 6.13 14.59 3.35
N LYS A 148 7.22 14.76 2.58
CA LYS A 148 7.42 15.93 1.69
C LYS A 148 6.37 16.03 0.59
N ALA A 149 5.82 14.90 0.15
CA ALA A 149 4.77 14.81 -0.86
C ALA A 149 3.36 15.04 -0.32
N ASN A 150 3.20 15.29 0.98
CA ASN A 150 1.92 15.47 1.67
C ASN A 150 0.97 14.25 1.49
N LEU A 151 1.54 13.05 1.46
CA LEU A 151 0.77 11.80 1.46
C LEU A 151 0.30 11.49 2.89
N ARG A 152 -0.66 12.30 3.34
CA ARG A 152 -1.18 12.33 4.73
C ARG A 152 -1.98 11.10 5.15
N GLY A 153 -2.25 10.17 4.24
CA GLY A 153 -2.76 8.84 4.59
C GLY A 153 -1.72 8.02 5.37
N GLY A 154 -0.44 8.36 5.25
CA GLY A 154 0.65 7.75 6.00
C GLY A 154 1.44 6.76 5.16
N VAL A 155 1.98 5.73 5.80
CA VAL A 155 2.84 4.71 5.18
C VAL A 155 2.16 3.35 5.24
N LEU A 156 2.27 2.56 4.18
CA LEU A 156 1.93 1.14 4.21
C LEU A 156 3.14 0.38 4.76
N LEU A 157 3.09 0.00 6.04
CA LEU A 157 4.15 -0.79 6.67
C LEU A 157 4.01 -2.26 6.23
N PRO A 158 4.99 -2.82 5.50
CA PRO A 158 4.91 -4.19 5.01
C PRO A 158 4.85 -5.19 6.17
N LEU A 159 4.06 -6.24 6.00
CA LEU A 159 4.14 -7.42 6.86
C LEU A 159 5.22 -8.38 6.37
N ILE A 160 5.91 -9.00 7.31
CA ILE A 160 6.96 -9.98 7.04
C ILE A 160 6.39 -11.37 7.35
N PRO A 161 6.09 -12.19 6.32
CA PRO A 161 5.59 -13.54 6.52
C PRO A 161 6.59 -14.42 7.28
N PRO A 162 6.13 -15.42 8.05
CA PRO A 162 7.03 -16.28 8.83
C PRO A 162 7.92 -17.19 7.97
N ASP A 163 7.57 -17.40 6.69
CA ASP A 163 8.37 -18.15 5.70
C ASP A 163 9.30 -17.24 4.86
N CYS A 164 9.51 -16.00 5.30
CA CYS A 164 10.45 -15.06 4.70
C CYS A 164 11.79 -15.08 5.46
N ASP A 165 12.82 -15.69 4.88
CA ASP A 165 14.14 -15.88 5.50
C ASP A 165 15.19 -14.82 5.11
N TRP A 166 14.86 -13.88 4.23
CA TRP A 166 15.77 -12.82 3.76
C TRP A 166 15.47 -11.42 4.32
N LEU A 167 14.48 -11.28 5.21
CA LEU A 167 14.08 -10.00 5.81
C LEU A 167 14.07 -10.09 7.33
N HIS A 168 14.39 -8.96 7.98
CA HIS A 168 14.25 -8.84 9.42
C HIS A 168 12.76 -8.76 9.81
N PRO A 169 12.30 -9.54 10.80
CA PRO A 169 10.95 -9.43 11.31
C PRO A 169 10.73 -8.06 11.98
N LEU A 170 9.48 -7.59 12.04
CA LEU A 170 9.13 -6.26 12.56
C LEU A 170 9.50 -6.01 14.04
N TYR A 171 9.79 -7.06 14.81
CA TYR A 171 10.26 -6.97 16.20
C TYR A 171 11.79 -6.89 16.33
N ASP A 172 12.54 -6.96 15.22
CA ASP A 172 13.98 -6.78 15.23
C ASP A 172 14.33 -5.29 15.41
N PRO A 173 15.22 -4.93 16.35
CA PRO A 173 15.63 -3.54 16.59
C PRO A 173 16.20 -2.81 15.36
N VAL A 174 16.61 -3.49 14.29
CA VAL A 174 17.04 -2.79 13.05
C VAL A 174 15.92 -1.90 12.45
N TRP A 175 14.65 -2.19 12.76
CA TRP A 175 13.48 -1.41 12.34
C TRP A 175 13.32 -0.08 13.07
N ASP A 176 14.04 0.15 14.18
CA ASP A 176 13.94 1.35 14.98
C ASP A 176 14.16 2.64 14.15
N LYS A 177 15.05 2.59 13.14
CA LYS A 177 15.26 3.72 12.22
C LYS A 177 14.02 4.09 11.40
N VAL A 178 13.22 3.09 11.04
CA VAL A 178 11.99 3.25 10.25
C VAL A 178 10.89 3.81 11.16
N PHE A 179 10.75 3.27 12.37
CA PHE A 179 9.79 3.75 13.36
C PHE A 179 10.06 5.19 13.79
N ALA A 180 11.33 5.53 14.04
CA ALA A 180 11.76 6.90 14.30
C ALA A 180 11.37 7.84 13.15
N ALA A 181 11.71 7.48 11.91
CA ALA A 181 11.40 8.31 10.74
C ALA A 181 9.89 8.52 10.53
N ILE A 182 9.06 7.49 10.77
CA ILE A 182 7.61 7.61 10.68
C ILE A 182 7.08 8.58 11.74
N GLN A 183 7.56 8.46 12.98
CA GLN A 183 7.16 9.34 14.09
C GLN A 183 7.61 10.78 13.87
N ASP A 184 8.87 11.00 13.48
CA ASP A 184 9.46 12.33 13.28
C ASP A 184 8.75 13.13 12.18
N HIS A 185 8.11 12.42 11.24
CA HIS A 185 7.29 13.00 10.18
C HIS A 185 5.78 12.98 10.47
N ASP A 186 5.36 12.59 11.68
CA ASP A 186 3.95 12.48 12.11
C ASP A 186 3.06 11.64 11.18
N LEU A 187 3.64 10.65 10.51
CA LEU A 187 2.93 9.77 9.58
C LEU A 187 2.22 8.63 10.31
N VAL A 188 1.06 8.22 9.78
CA VAL A 188 0.30 7.08 10.30
C VAL A 188 0.84 5.78 9.70
N ILE A 189 1.05 4.76 10.54
CA ILE A 189 1.32 3.39 10.10
C ILE A 189 0.01 2.76 9.67
N ASN A 190 -0.07 2.33 8.42
CA ASN A 190 -1.15 1.51 7.90
C ASN A 190 -0.63 0.10 7.67
N GLN A 191 -1.40 -0.90 8.10
CA GLN A 191 -1.30 -2.26 7.59
C GLN A 191 -2.64 -2.64 6.97
N HIS A 192 -2.59 -3.41 5.90
CA HIS A 192 -3.77 -3.76 5.13
C HIS A 192 -3.97 -5.28 5.16
N SER A 193 -5.23 -5.72 5.10
CA SER A 193 -5.54 -7.13 4.90
C SER A 193 -4.89 -7.65 3.61
N GLY A 194 -4.66 -8.95 3.55
CA GLY A 194 -4.05 -9.62 2.40
C GLY A 194 -2.54 -9.82 2.48
N GLN A 195 -1.83 -9.06 3.33
CA GLN A 195 -0.40 -9.27 3.59
C GLN A 195 -0.13 -10.16 4.82
N GLY A 196 1.11 -10.67 4.92
CA GLY A 196 1.66 -11.35 6.10
C GLY A 196 1.48 -12.87 6.09
N SER A 197 0.60 -13.41 5.25
CA SER A 197 0.42 -14.86 5.14
C SER A 197 1.62 -15.56 4.49
N PRO A 198 1.96 -16.79 4.92
CA PRO A 198 2.89 -17.69 4.23
C PRO A 198 2.54 -17.94 2.75
N ARG A 199 3.51 -18.42 1.97
CA ARG A 199 3.28 -18.86 0.59
C ARG A 199 2.66 -20.25 0.54
N TYR A 200 1.33 -20.32 0.40
CA TYR A 200 0.60 -21.59 0.20
C TYR A 200 0.60 -22.12 -1.25
N GLY A 201 1.16 -21.36 -2.20
CA GLY A 201 1.11 -21.68 -3.63
C GLY A 201 -0.24 -21.36 -4.29
N ASP A 202 -0.38 -21.70 -5.57
CA ASP A 202 -1.54 -21.31 -6.41
C ASP A 202 -2.60 -22.42 -6.54
N SER A 203 -2.63 -23.38 -5.60
CA SER A 203 -3.65 -24.43 -5.60
C SER A 203 -4.96 -23.95 -4.95
N LEU A 204 -6.10 -24.55 -5.29
CA LEU A 204 -7.39 -24.26 -4.62
C LEU A 204 -7.33 -24.47 -3.10
N VAL A 205 -6.56 -25.48 -2.64
CA VAL A 205 -6.34 -25.71 -1.21
C VAL A 205 -5.49 -24.58 -0.61
N GLY A 206 -4.46 -24.13 -1.33
CA GLY A 206 -3.63 -23.00 -0.90
C GLY A 206 -4.41 -21.69 -0.81
N GLU A 207 -5.33 -21.45 -1.74
CA GLU A 207 -6.24 -20.30 -1.69
C GLU A 207 -7.21 -20.39 -0.50
N ALA A 208 -7.79 -21.57 -0.26
CA ALA A 208 -8.66 -21.79 0.91
C ALA A 208 -7.91 -21.60 2.24
N LEU A 209 -6.66 -22.06 2.34
CA LEU A 209 -5.79 -21.81 3.49
C LEU A 209 -5.53 -20.31 3.66
N TRP A 210 -5.18 -19.60 2.58
CA TRP A 210 -4.97 -18.16 2.62
C TRP A 210 -6.22 -17.41 3.10
N ILE A 211 -7.40 -17.68 2.53
CA ILE A 211 -8.67 -17.06 2.96
C ILE A 211 -8.96 -17.34 4.44
N SER A 212 -8.66 -18.54 4.92
CA SER A 212 -8.93 -18.92 6.32
C SER A 212 -7.97 -18.24 7.30
N GLU A 213 -6.73 -17.95 6.88
CA GLU A 213 -5.66 -17.49 7.78
C GLU A 213 -5.28 -16.01 7.58
N VAL A 214 -5.74 -15.35 6.51
CA VAL A 214 -5.39 -13.94 6.20
C VAL A 214 -5.75 -13.00 7.34
N THR A 215 -6.90 -13.20 8.00
CA THR A 215 -7.33 -12.39 9.15
C THR A 215 -6.40 -12.57 10.35
N PHE A 216 -5.83 -13.76 10.51
CA PHE A 216 -4.84 -14.01 11.56
C PHE A 216 -3.52 -13.34 11.24
N TYR A 217 -3.01 -13.46 10.01
CA TYR A 217 -1.70 -12.92 9.66
C TYR A 217 -1.68 -11.41 9.44
N CYS A 218 -2.77 -10.78 8.98
CA CYS A 218 -2.82 -9.33 8.81
C CYS A 218 -2.67 -8.59 10.16
N GLN A 219 -3.05 -9.23 11.28
CA GLN A 219 -2.89 -8.71 12.63
C GLN A 219 -1.49 -8.97 13.24
N SER A 220 -0.60 -9.69 12.54
CA SER A 220 0.73 -10.03 13.07
C SER A 220 1.60 -8.82 13.36
N GLY A 221 1.56 -7.78 12.52
CA GLY A 221 2.39 -6.60 12.71
C GLY A 221 2.04 -5.84 13.98
N LEU A 222 0.76 -5.62 14.29
CA LEU A 222 0.34 -5.03 15.57
C LEU A 222 0.90 -5.83 16.77
N ARG A 223 0.79 -7.15 16.74
CA ARG A 223 1.33 -8.02 17.80
C ARG A 223 2.86 -7.90 17.90
N HIS A 224 3.57 -7.86 16.78
CA HIS A 224 5.03 -7.70 16.77
C HIS A 224 5.44 -6.36 17.37
N LEU A 225 4.78 -5.27 16.97
CA LEU A 225 5.06 -3.91 17.46
C LEU A 225 4.78 -3.78 18.96
N LEU A 226 3.63 -4.30 19.43
CA LEU A 226 3.27 -4.30 20.86
C LEU A 226 4.26 -5.12 21.68
N MET A 227 4.49 -6.38 21.31
CA MET A 227 5.31 -7.29 22.12
C MET A 227 6.81 -6.93 22.12
N SER A 228 7.27 -6.20 21.10
CA SER A 228 8.65 -5.71 21.02
C SER A 228 8.85 -4.35 21.70
N GLY A 229 7.80 -3.74 22.25
CA GLY A 229 7.90 -2.48 22.97
C GLY A 229 8.06 -1.25 22.05
N VAL A 230 7.61 -1.32 20.79
CA VAL A 230 7.83 -0.24 19.81
C VAL A 230 7.06 1.02 20.21
N PHE A 231 5.83 0.90 20.69
CA PHE A 231 5.02 2.05 21.10
C PHE A 231 5.54 2.69 22.40
N GLU A 232 6.30 1.97 23.20
CA GLU A 232 6.98 2.45 24.40
C GLU A 232 8.23 3.25 24.04
N ARG A 233 8.97 2.84 23.00
CA ARG A 233 10.13 3.59 22.47
C ARG A 233 9.71 4.79 21.61
N TYR A 234 8.61 4.65 20.87
CA TYR A 234 8.11 5.62 19.89
C TYR A 234 6.63 5.94 20.16
N SER A 235 6.38 6.66 21.27
CA SER A 235 5.04 6.93 21.79
C SER A 235 4.17 7.86 20.92
N GLY A 236 4.75 8.52 19.91
CA GLY A 236 4.02 9.34 18.95
C GLY A 236 3.47 8.55 17.75
N LEU A 237 3.83 7.26 17.61
CA LEU A 237 3.35 6.45 16.50
C LEU A 237 1.84 6.23 16.56
N LYS A 238 1.20 6.44 15.41
CA LYS A 238 -0.20 6.11 15.15
C LYS A 238 -0.25 4.88 14.28
N TYR A 239 -1.13 3.94 14.59
CA TYR A 239 -1.28 2.68 13.87
C TYR A 239 -2.73 2.43 13.51
N ILE A 240 -2.98 1.95 12.29
CA ILE A 240 -4.29 1.46 11.83
C ILE A 240 -4.11 0.14 11.08
N LEU A 241 -5.02 -0.79 11.34
CA LEU A 241 -5.20 -2.01 10.56
C LEU A 241 -6.47 -1.85 9.71
N THR A 242 -6.33 -1.97 8.40
CA THR A 242 -7.38 -1.71 7.41
C THR A 242 -7.84 -3.02 6.76
N GLU A 243 -9.14 -3.10 6.45
CA GLU A 243 -9.79 -4.26 5.82
C GLU A 243 -9.76 -5.56 6.67
N SER A 244 -9.60 -5.46 8.00
CA SER A 244 -9.54 -6.62 8.91
C SER A 244 -10.79 -6.86 9.78
N GLY A 245 -11.79 -5.98 9.69
CA GLY A 245 -12.93 -5.96 10.62
C GLY A 245 -12.58 -5.42 12.01
N CYS A 246 -13.60 -5.18 12.82
CA CYS A 246 -13.52 -4.67 14.20
C CYS A 246 -14.64 -5.32 15.03
N SER A 247 -14.42 -6.54 15.57
CA SER A 247 -15.39 -7.27 16.39
C SER A 247 -14.83 -7.57 17.76
#